data_AF-A0A7X9BKH5-F1
#
_entry.id   AF-A0A7X9BKH5-F1
#
_cell.length_a   1.000
_cell.length_b   1.000
_cell.length_c   1.000
_cell.angle_alpha   90.00
_cell.angle_beta   90.00
_cell.angle_gamma   90.00
#
_symmetry.space_group_name_H-M   'P 1'
#
loop_
_entity.id
_entity.type
_entity.pdbx_description
1 polymer ?
#
loop_
_entity_poly.entity_id
_entity_poly.type
_entity_poly.pdbx_seq_one_letter_code
_entity_poly.pdbx_strand_id
1 'polypeptide(L)'
;PPYIRREDVPASEIDELKEIFTKQTAELDKPEKVKEGIVKGKINKHYAEVCFLEQAFVKDDKMTVAKKIEAVGKEVDAKLNIEKVVSYVLGA
;
A
#
# COMPACT_ATOMS: atom_id res chain seq x y z
N PRO A 1 9.05 4.97 3.94
CA PRO A 1 8.57 3.75 3.22
C PRO A 1 9.64 3.32 2.22
N PRO A 2 9.88 2.02 2.02
CA PRO A 2 10.88 1.51 1.09
C PRO A 2 10.50 1.68 -0.39
N TYR A 3 9.21 1.73 -0.73
CA TYR A 3 8.72 1.84 -2.11
C TYR A 3 7.86 3.10 -2.31
N ILE A 4 7.76 3.59 -3.55
CA ILE A 4 6.89 4.74 -3.88
C ILE A 4 5.52 4.23 -4.31
N ARG A 5 5.48 3.30 -5.26
CA ARG A 5 4.29 2.76 -5.92
C ARG A 5 4.17 1.27 -5.66
N ARG A 6 2.97 0.71 -5.80
CA ARG A 6 2.73 -0.75 -5.70
C ARG A 6 3.55 -1.55 -6.72
N GLU A 7 3.77 -0.96 -7.89
CA GLU A 7 4.55 -1.54 -9.00
C GLU A 7 6.04 -1.66 -8.68
N ASP A 8 6.53 -0.87 -7.73
CA ASP A 8 7.93 -0.92 -7.30
C ASP A 8 8.19 -2.07 -6.30
N VAL A 9 7.13 -2.70 -5.78
CA VAL A 9 7.25 -3.80 -4.83
C VAL A 9 7.54 -5.11 -5.58
N PRO A 10 8.60 -5.86 -5.22
CA PRO A 10 8.92 -7.13 -5.85
C PRO A 10 7.75 -8.12 -5.78
N ALA A 11 7.42 -8.74 -6.92
CA ALA A 11 6.34 -9.73 -6.98
C ALA A 11 6.58 -10.90 -6.01
N SER A 12 7.84 -11.31 -5.84
CA SER A 12 8.22 -12.35 -4.88
C SER A 12 7.78 -12.04 -3.45
N GLU A 13 7.97 -10.80 -2.99
CA GLU A 13 7.57 -10.36 -1.64
C GLU A 13 6.06 -10.50 -1.45
N ILE A 14 5.29 -10.12 -2.48
CA ILE A 14 3.83 -10.18 -2.46
C ILE A 14 3.32 -11.62 -2.53
N ASP A 15 3.94 -12.48 -3.33
CA ASP A 15 3.58 -13.88 -3.46
C ASP A 15 3.87 -14.64 -2.15
N GLU A 16 5.03 -14.40 -1.53
CA GLU A 16 5.38 -14.95 -0.22
C GLU A 16 4.36 -14.53 0.86
N LEU A 17 4.03 -13.24 0.93
CA LEU A 17 3.01 -12.72 1.86
C LEU A 17 1.63 -13.31 1.59
N LYS A 18 1.24 -13.44 0.32
CA LYS A 18 -0.04 -14.03 -0.06
C LYS A 18 -0.12 -15.49 0.36
N GLU A 19 0.95 -16.26 0.20
CA GLU A 19 0.99 -17.65 0.66
C GLU A 19 0.86 -17.74 2.19
N ILE A 20 1.63 -16.93 2.93
CA ILE A 20 1.58 -16.86 4.39
C ILE A 20 0.17 -16.51 4.86
N PHE A 21 -0.44 -15.47 4.30
CA PHE A 21 -1.79 -15.05 4.69
C PHE A 21 -2.86 -16.06 4.28
N THR A 22 -2.70 -16.75 3.15
CA THR A 22 -3.62 -17.80 2.72
C THR A 22 -3.57 -18.97 3.70
N LYS A 23 -2.37 -19.43 4.09
CA LYS A 23 -2.19 -20.49 5.11
C LYS A 23 -2.83 -20.09 6.44
N GLN A 24 -2.55 -18.89 6.95
CA GLN A 24 -3.16 -18.38 8.18
C GLN A 24 -4.68 -18.29 8.12
N THR A 25 -5.24 -18.01 6.95
CA THR A 25 -6.69 -17.81 6.78
C THR A 25 -7.40 -19.12 6.46
N ALA A 26 -6.68 -20.13 5.95
CA ALA A 26 -7.21 -21.47 5.68
C ALA A 26 -7.68 -22.17 6.97
N GLU A 27 -6.97 -21.96 8.08
CA GLU A 27 -7.29 -22.48 9.42
C GLU A 27 -8.56 -21.87 10.04
N LEU A 28 -9.09 -20.78 9.47
CA LEU A 28 -10.32 -20.16 9.97
C LEU A 28 -11.56 -20.89 9.42
N ASP A 29 -12.56 -21.13 10.26
CA ASP A 29 -13.85 -21.69 9.82
C ASP A 29 -14.73 -20.58 9.21
N LYS A 30 -14.37 -20.14 8.00
CA LYS A 30 -15.06 -19.08 7.24
C LYS A 30 -15.25 -19.49 5.78
N PRO A 31 -16.29 -18.99 5.09
CA PRO A 31 -16.47 -19.23 3.65
C PRO A 31 -15.26 -18.73 2.83
N GLU A 32 -14.90 -19.43 1.75
CA GLU A 32 -13.73 -19.08 0.91
C GLU A 32 -13.73 -17.62 0.45
N LYS A 33 -14.90 -17.10 0.04
CA LYS A 33 -15.06 -15.70 -0.35
C LYS A 33 -14.66 -14.71 0.75
N VAL A 34 -14.89 -15.06 2.01
CA VAL A 34 -14.49 -14.24 3.16
C VAL A 34 -12.99 -14.39 3.40
N LYS A 35 -12.44 -15.60 3.24
CA LYS A 35 -10.99 -15.85 3.37
C LYS A 35 -10.19 -15.06 2.33
N GLU A 36 -10.61 -15.08 1.08
CA GLU A 36 -9.99 -14.27 0.01
C GLU A 36 -10.05 -12.77 0.31
N GLY A 37 -11.19 -12.29 0.83
CA GLY A 37 -11.33 -10.90 1.27
C GLY A 37 -10.35 -10.52 2.38
N ILE A 38 -10.11 -11.41 3.34
CA ILE A 38 -9.13 -11.22 4.41
C ILE A 38 -7.71 -11.15 3.86
N VAL A 39 -7.33 -12.08 2.99
CA VAL A 39 -5.99 -12.10 2.37
C VAL A 39 -5.76 -10.82 1.57
N LYS A 40 -6.74 -10.41 0.74
CA LYS A 40 -6.67 -9.16 -0.02
C LYS A 40 -6.56 -7.94 0.90
N GLY A 41 -7.29 -7.92 2.01
CA GLY A 41 -7.21 -6.87 3.02
C GLY A 41 -5.81 -6.76 3.65
N LYS A 42 -5.19 -7.89 4.01
CA LYS A 42 -3.83 -7.93 4.57
C LYS A 42 -2.79 -7.46 3.56
N ILE A 43 -2.88 -7.90 2.30
CA ILE A 43 -1.99 -7.43 1.22
C ILE A 43 -2.15 -5.93 0.99
N ASN A 44 -3.38 -5.41 0.95
CA ASN A 44 -3.62 -3.97 0.83
C ASN A 44 -3.06 -3.18 2.02
N LYS A 45 -3.13 -3.72 3.24
CA LYS A 45 -2.50 -3.11 4.40
C LYS A 45 -0.97 -3.06 4.25
N HIS A 46 -0.35 -4.14 3.80
CA HIS A 46 1.09 -4.17 3.52
C HIS A 46 1.49 -3.06 2.55
N TYR A 47 0.76 -2.92 1.43
CA TYR A 47 0.99 -1.83 0.48
C TYR A 47 0.85 -0.45 1.15
N ALA A 48 -0.14 -0.23 2.00
CA ALA A 48 -0.30 1.02 2.74
C ALA A 48 0.84 1.30 3.74
N GLU A 49 1.58 0.29 4.19
CA GLU A 49 2.73 0.44 5.08
C GLU A 49 4.04 0.67 4.30
N VAL A 50 4.22 -0.04 3.18
CA VAL A 50 5.50 -0.05 2.43
C VAL A 50 5.56 0.91 1.24
N CYS A 51 4.42 1.33 0.68
CA CYS A 51 4.35 2.23 -0.47
C CYS A 51 3.94 3.65 -0.08
N PHE A 52 4.77 4.64 -0.42
CA PHE A 52 4.51 6.05 -0.10
C PHE A 52 3.15 6.56 -0.63
N LEU A 53 2.78 6.20 -1.87
CA LEU A 53 1.53 6.67 -2.47
C LEU A 53 0.26 6.09 -1.82
N GLU A 54 0.37 4.93 -1.19
CA GLU A 54 -0.73 4.22 -0.53
C GLU A 54 -0.93 4.64 0.92
N GLN A 55 0.04 5.33 1.50
CA GLN A 55 -0.04 5.82 2.87
C GLN A 55 -1.16 6.85 3.03
N ALA A 56 -1.79 6.83 4.21
CA ALA A 56 -2.69 7.89 4.62
C ALA A 56 -1.93 9.24 4.65
N PHE A 57 -2.57 10.29 4.15
CA PHE A 57 -1.96 11.61 4.12
C PHE A 57 -1.93 12.20 5.54
N VAL A 58 -0.75 12.58 6.02
CA VAL A 58 -0.53 13.00 7.42
C VAL A 58 -1.43 14.17 7.85
N LYS A 59 -1.84 15.04 6.92
CA LYS A 59 -2.73 16.18 7.23
C LYS A 59 -4.22 15.88 7.07
N ASP A 60 -4.56 14.78 6.40
CA ASP A 60 -5.94 14.31 6.22
C ASP A 60 -5.92 12.78 6.02
N ASP A 61 -6.13 12.07 7.11
CA ASP A 61 -6.07 10.61 7.19
C ASP A 61 -7.20 9.91 6.40
N LYS A 62 -8.20 10.68 5.92
CA LYS A 62 -9.29 10.16 5.08
C LYS A 62 -8.88 9.92 3.63
N MET A 63 -7.73 10.44 3.22
CA MET A 63 -7.21 10.26 1.86
C MET A 63 -5.78 9.75 1.86
N THR A 64 -5.42 9.05 0.79
CA THR A 64 -4.04 8.62 0.58
C THR A 64 -3.22 9.75 -0.04
N VAL A 65 -1.90 9.62 0.03
CA VAL A 65 -0.98 10.53 -0.66
C VAL A 65 -1.27 10.56 -2.17
N ALA A 66 -1.55 9.42 -2.81
CA ALA A 66 -1.95 9.37 -4.21
C ALA A 66 -3.17 10.26 -4.50
N LYS A 67 -4.24 10.13 -3.70
CA LYS A 67 -5.46 10.94 -3.85
C LYS A 67 -5.16 12.43 -3.66
N LYS A 68 -4.27 12.78 -2.73
CA LYS A 68 -3.90 14.19 -2.54
C LYS A 68 -3.16 14.75 -3.74
N ILE A 69 -2.24 13.99 -4.33
CA ILE A 69 -1.51 14.39 -5.55
C ILE A 69 -2.48 14.60 -6.71
N GLU A 70 -3.43 13.68 -6.91
CA GLU A 70 -4.47 13.82 -7.93
C GLU A 70 -5.33 15.05 -7.72
N ALA A 71 -5.72 15.35 -6.46
CA ALA A 71 -6.49 16.54 -6.14
C ALA A 71 -5.72 17.82 -6.49
N VAL A 72 -4.44 17.92 -6.08
CA VAL A 72 -3.60 19.07 -6.43
C VAL A 72 -3.41 19.18 -7.94
N GLY A 73 -3.20 18.05 -8.63
CA GLY A 73 -3.07 18.02 -10.09
C GLY A 73 -4.29 18.60 -10.81
N LYS A 74 -5.50 18.33 -10.32
CA LYS A 74 -6.74 18.93 -10.84
C LYS A 74 -6.82 20.43 -10.56
N GLU A 75 -6.36 20.89 -9.40
CA GLU A 75 -6.34 22.32 -9.05
C GLU A 75 -5.42 23.13 -9.96
N VAL A 76 -4.34 22.53 -10.45
CA VAL A 76 -3.32 23.19 -11.30
C VAL A 76 -3.38 22.79 -12.78
N ASP A 77 -4.38 21.99 -13.17
CA ASP A 77 -4.55 21.42 -14.52
C ASP A 77 -3.29 20.72 -15.05
N ALA A 78 -2.61 19.95 -14.19
CA ALA A 78 -1.42 19.20 -14.56
C ALA A 78 -1.39 17.81 -13.95
N LYS A 79 -0.77 16.86 -14.66
CA LYS A 79 -0.48 15.53 -14.12
C LYS A 79 0.77 15.59 -13.26
N LEU A 80 0.60 15.33 -11.97
CA LEU A 80 1.69 15.31 -10.98
C LEU A 80 2.13 13.89 -10.69
N ASN A 81 3.44 13.65 -10.66
CA ASN A 81 4.04 12.37 -10.30
C ASN A 81 5.17 12.58 -9.27
N ILE A 82 5.38 11.59 -8.41
CA ILE A 82 6.54 11.53 -7.51
C ILE A 82 7.56 10.56 -8.10
N GLU A 83 8.74 11.09 -8.40
CA GLU A 83 9.85 10.32 -8.99
C GLU A 83 10.77 9.72 -7.93
N LYS A 84 11.09 10.46 -6.87
CA LYS A 84 12.03 10.01 -5.84
C LYS A 84 11.67 10.58 -4.47
N VAL A 85 11.75 9.73 -3.45
CA VAL A 85 11.63 10.10 -2.04
C VAL A 85 12.83 9.55 -1.31
N VAL A 86 13.49 10.37 -0.49
CA VAL A 86 14.64 9.97 0.34
C VAL A 86 14.37 10.42 1.76
N SER A 87 14.45 9.50 2.72
CA SER A 87 14.24 9.75 4.14
C SER A 87 15.49 9.34 4.90
N TYR A 88 16.12 10.28 5.59
CA TYR A 88 17.26 10.02 6.46
C TYR A 88 16.80 9.97 7.91
N VAL A 89 17.20 8.93 8.63
CA VAL A 89 16.93 8.78 10.07
C VAL A 89 18.26 8.57 10.77
N LEU A 90 18.54 9.38 11.79
CA LEU A 90 19.81 9.32 12.50
C LEU A 90 19.82 8.12 13.47
N GLY A 91 20.77 7.20 13.27
CA GLY A 91 21.00 6.06 14.17
C GLY A 91 20.03 4.88 14.02
N ALA A 92 19.30 4.80 12.92
CA ALA A 92 18.44 3.66 12.56
C ALA A 92 19.22 2.55 11.83
#